data_AF-A0A9D8PUT5-F1
#
_entry.id   AF-A0A9D8PUT5-F1
#
_cell.length_a   1.000
_cell.length_b   1.000
_cell.length_c   1.000
_cell.angle_alpha   90.00
_cell.angle_beta   90.00
_cell.angle_gamma   90.00
#
_symmetry.space_group_name_H-M   'P 1'
#
loop_
_entity.id
_entity.type
_entity.pdbx_description
1 polymer ?
#
loop_
_entity_poly.entity_id
_entity_poly.type
_entity_poly.pdbx_seq_one_letter_code
_entity_poly.pdbx_strand_id
1 'polypeptide(L)'
;MMNRNEAIQTLSKVGKISVSYAEDLYDSIVPKPVVPQYVADWYEEKRDGFVYDYELFHYFSHWDDQEKDDFKKWIEDIEDEPIKILVNMHQFGYEVEKEPRYTVRIKGVDGYATHLNENLDNHEWFFASDDEIKSYRIKHTRKELESNGFGWVFSCEGVEVKEVE
;
A
#
# COMPACT_ATOMS: atom_id res chain seq x y z
N MET A 1 15.13 -11.02 22.48
CA MET A 1 13.77 -10.45 22.53
C MET A 1 12.84 -11.53 22.00
N MET A 2 11.63 -11.69 22.55
CA MET A 2 10.70 -12.74 22.13
C MET A 2 10.12 -12.39 20.75
N ASN A 3 10.13 -13.31 19.78
CA ASN A 3 9.58 -13.05 18.44
C ASN A 3 8.04 -13.18 18.43
N ARG A 4 7.38 -12.71 17.35
CA ARG A 4 5.90 -12.72 17.22
C ARG A 4 5.29 -14.09 17.54
N ASN A 5 5.86 -15.18 16.99
CA ASN A 5 5.31 -16.51 17.18
C ASN A 5 5.45 -16.98 18.64
N GLU A 6 6.60 -16.74 19.26
CA GLU A 6 6.81 -17.03 20.68
C GLU A 6 5.85 -16.24 21.58
N ALA A 7 5.56 -14.98 21.23
CA ALA A 7 4.61 -14.13 21.93
C ALA A 7 3.17 -14.66 21.82
N ILE A 8 2.72 -15.02 20.63
CA ILE A 8 1.40 -15.61 20.39
C ILE A 8 1.24 -16.94 21.16
N GLN A 9 2.25 -17.81 21.12
CA GLN A 9 2.22 -19.08 21.87
C GLN A 9 2.18 -18.84 23.38
N THR A 10 2.88 -17.83 23.88
CA THR A 10 2.86 -17.44 25.29
C THR A 10 1.49 -16.89 25.70
N LEU A 11 0.90 -16.00 24.90
CA LEU A 11 -0.44 -15.46 25.12
C LEU A 11 -1.50 -16.57 25.14
N SER A 12 -1.46 -17.47 24.16
CA SER A 12 -2.33 -18.64 24.09
C SER A 12 -2.22 -19.50 25.35
N LYS A 13 -1.00 -19.82 25.78
CA LYS A 13 -0.74 -20.67 26.95
C LYS A 13 -1.14 -20.03 28.27
N VAL A 14 -0.81 -18.75 28.48
CA VAL A 14 -1.10 -18.03 29.74
C VAL A 14 -2.58 -17.66 29.82
N GLY A 15 -3.15 -17.16 28.73
CA GLY A 15 -4.56 -16.78 28.64
C GLY A 15 -5.52 -17.98 28.55
N LYS A 16 -5.01 -19.19 28.25
CA LYS A 16 -5.81 -20.39 27.96
C LYS A 16 -6.84 -20.14 26.85
N ILE A 17 -6.42 -19.41 25.83
CA ILE A 17 -7.22 -19.03 24.65
C ILE A 17 -6.73 -19.81 23.42
N SER A 18 -7.51 -19.81 22.33
CA SER A 18 -7.02 -20.41 21.08
C SER A 18 -5.83 -19.61 20.54
N VAL A 19 -4.96 -20.29 19.77
CA VAL A 19 -3.86 -19.61 19.06
C VAL A 19 -4.39 -18.53 18.12
N SER A 20 -5.51 -18.77 17.44
CA SER A 20 -6.14 -17.78 16.57
C SER A 20 -6.58 -16.52 17.34
N TYR A 21 -7.20 -16.69 18.51
CA TYR A 21 -7.61 -15.55 19.33
C TYR A 21 -6.41 -14.83 19.96
N ALA A 22 -5.35 -15.56 20.29
CA ALA A 22 -4.10 -14.97 20.75
C ALA A 22 -3.39 -14.16 19.65
N GLU A 23 -3.53 -14.58 18.39
CA GLU A 23 -3.04 -13.86 17.22
C GLU A 23 -3.82 -12.56 17.00
N ASP A 24 -5.16 -12.62 16.99
CA ASP A 24 -6.01 -11.43 16.88
C ASP A 24 -5.72 -10.43 18.01
N LEU A 25 -5.55 -10.94 19.24
CA LEU A 25 -5.21 -10.12 20.41
C LEU A 25 -3.81 -9.51 20.28
N TYR A 26 -2.81 -10.28 19.85
CA TYR A 26 -1.45 -9.79 19.62
C TYR A 26 -1.44 -8.66 18.59
N ASP A 27 -2.08 -8.88 17.43
CA ASP A 27 -2.15 -7.91 16.35
C ASP A 27 -2.94 -6.64 16.75
N SER A 28 -3.89 -6.75 17.70
CA SER A 28 -4.61 -5.57 18.24
C SER A 28 -3.78 -4.72 19.23
N ILE A 29 -2.73 -5.29 19.82
CA ILE A 29 -1.91 -4.64 20.86
C ILE A 29 -0.57 -4.17 20.29
N VAL A 30 -0.02 -4.89 19.32
CA VAL A 30 1.27 -4.59 18.71
C VAL A 30 1.05 -3.83 17.41
N PRO A 31 1.30 -2.51 17.37
CA PRO A 31 1.09 -1.73 16.17
C PRO A 31 2.05 -2.17 15.07
N LYS A 32 1.50 -2.47 13.90
CA LYS A 32 2.27 -2.72 12.67
C LYS A 32 2.56 -1.38 11.99
N PRO A 33 3.78 -1.16 11.48
CA PRO A 33 4.04 -0.02 10.62
C PRO A 33 3.16 -0.10 9.36
N VAL A 34 2.58 1.04 8.98
CA VAL A 34 1.91 1.23 7.70
C VAL A 34 2.94 1.87 6.76
N VAL A 35 3.20 1.24 5.61
CA VAL A 35 4.23 1.71 4.67
C VAL A 35 3.71 1.80 3.24
N PRO A 36 4.24 2.71 2.41
CA PRO A 36 3.89 2.76 0.99
C PRO A 36 4.22 1.45 0.26
N GLN A 37 3.50 1.15 -0.83
CA GLN A 37 3.67 -0.08 -1.62
C GLN A 37 5.13 -0.27 -2.10
N TYR A 38 5.78 0.79 -2.60
CA TYR A 38 7.17 0.70 -3.07
C TYR A 38 8.18 0.36 -1.95
N VAL A 39 7.86 0.68 -0.68
CA VAL A 39 8.68 0.28 0.48
C VAL A 39 8.48 -1.20 0.78
N ALA A 40 7.23 -1.67 0.72
CA ALA A 40 6.89 -3.08 0.89
C ALA A 40 7.55 -3.94 -0.20
N ASP A 41 7.49 -3.50 -1.46
CA ASP A 41 8.10 -4.19 -2.60
C ASP A 41 9.62 -4.30 -2.42
N TRP A 42 10.30 -3.19 -2.09
CA TRP A 42 11.73 -3.18 -1.83
C TRP A 42 12.12 -4.10 -0.66
N TYR A 43 11.30 -4.14 0.40
CA TYR A 43 11.53 -5.00 1.57
C TYR A 43 11.39 -6.48 1.23
N GLU A 44 10.32 -6.90 0.54
CA GLU A 44 10.09 -8.31 0.19
C GLU A 44 11.16 -8.86 -0.76
N GLU A 45 11.69 -8.04 -1.68
CA GLU A 45 12.84 -8.43 -2.52
C GLU A 45 14.09 -8.81 -1.71
N LYS A 46 14.27 -8.19 -0.54
CA LYS A 46 15.48 -8.30 0.29
C LYS A 46 15.24 -9.06 1.59
N ARG A 47 14.00 -9.52 1.82
CA ARG A 47 13.51 -10.08 3.08
C ARG A 47 14.36 -11.24 3.60
N ASP A 48 14.85 -12.11 2.72
CA ASP A 48 15.70 -13.23 3.11
C ASP A 48 17.08 -12.78 3.62
N GLY A 49 17.59 -11.66 3.09
CA GLY A 49 18.86 -11.06 3.52
C GLY A 49 18.74 -10.14 4.74
N PHE A 50 17.51 -9.73 5.11
CA PHE A 50 17.22 -9.01 6.36
C PHE A 50 17.51 -9.85 7.61
N VAL A 51 17.46 -11.19 7.52
CA VAL A 51 17.75 -12.11 8.64
C VAL A 51 19.17 -11.92 9.20
N TYR A 52 20.09 -11.38 8.40
CA TYR A 52 21.50 -11.18 8.77
C TYR A 52 21.91 -9.71 8.90
N ASP A 53 20.95 -8.77 8.89
CA ASP A 53 21.18 -7.31 8.83
C ASP A 53 22.04 -6.83 7.64
N TYR A 54 22.41 -7.75 6.74
CA TYR A 54 23.38 -7.53 5.68
C TYR A 54 22.82 -6.62 4.60
N GLU A 55 21.57 -6.79 4.19
CA GLU A 55 20.96 -5.99 3.11
C GLU A 55 20.80 -4.53 3.52
N LEU A 56 20.35 -4.27 4.76
CA LEU A 56 20.29 -2.92 5.30
C LEU A 56 21.69 -2.30 5.36
N PHE A 57 22.65 -2.99 5.98
CA PHE A 57 24.01 -2.47 6.11
C PHE A 57 24.65 -2.21 4.75
N HIS A 58 24.48 -3.13 3.79
CA HIS A 58 25.02 -3.02 2.45
C HIS A 58 24.41 -1.84 1.68
N TYR A 59 23.08 -1.69 1.74
CA TYR A 59 22.35 -0.59 1.09
C TYR A 59 22.80 0.77 1.62
N PHE A 60 22.83 0.93 2.95
CA PHE A 60 23.27 2.19 3.58
C PHE A 60 24.77 2.46 3.44
N SER A 61 25.62 1.42 3.36
CA SER A 61 27.06 1.59 3.16
C SER A 61 27.41 2.06 1.74
N HIS A 62 26.57 1.74 0.77
CA HIS A 62 26.71 2.19 -0.63
C HIS A 62 25.64 3.22 -0.98
N TRP A 63 25.28 4.08 -0.02
CA TRP A 63 24.18 5.03 -0.14
C TRP A 63 24.31 5.90 -1.40
N ASP A 64 25.47 6.50 -1.62
CA ASP A 64 25.71 7.40 -2.76
C ASP A 64 25.64 6.70 -4.12
N ASP A 65 25.88 5.38 -4.14
CA ASP A 65 25.84 4.54 -5.34
C ASP A 65 24.44 4.00 -5.64
N GLN A 66 23.49 4.09 -4.68
CA GLN A 66 22.11 3.64 -4.89
C GLN A 66 21.40 4.51 -5.93
N GLU A 67 20.63 3.87 -6.81
CA GLU A 67 19.75 4.56 -7.75
C GLU A 67 18.78 5.50 -7.02
N LYS A 68 18.45 6.62 -7.65
CA LYS A 68 17.47 7.59 -7.11
C LYS A 68 16.05 7.14 -7.41
N ASP A 69 15.66 6.04 -6.78
CA ASP A 69 14.32 5.47 -6.85
C ASP A 69 13.39 6.04 -5.75
N ASP A 70 12.13 5.61 -5.75
CA ASP A 70 11.12 6.09 -4.81
C ASP A 70 11.38 5.59 -3.37
N PHE A 71 12.08 4.46 -3.20
CA PHE A 71 12.49 3.96 -1.89
C PHE A 71 13.61 4.81 -1.27
N LYS A 72 14.64 5.18 -2.05
CA LYS A 72 15.70 6.08 -1.61
C LYS A 72 15.15 7.44 -1.23
N LYS A 73 14.25 8.01 -2.05
CA LYS A 73 13.54 9.26 -1.72
C LYS A 73 12.75 9.12 -0.42
N TRP A 74 12.04 8.01 -0.23
CA TRP A 74 11.29 7.78 1.01
C TRP A 74 12.19 7.76 2.26
N ILE A 75 13.40 7.18 2.17
CA ILE A 75 14.38 7.25 3.26
C ILE A 75 14.87 8.70 3.47
N GLU A 76 15.07 9.48 2.40
CA GLU A 76 15.51 10.89 2.49
C GLU A 76 14.42 11.82 3.06
N ASP A 77 13.15 11.56 2.72
CA ASP A 77 12.01 12.41 3.05
C ASP A 77 11.44 12.13 4.45
N ILE A 78 11.64 10.92 4.99
CA ILE A 78 11.07 10.54 6.28
C ILE A 78 11.94 11.07 7.43
N GLU A 79 11.37 11.99 8.21
CA GLU A 79 12.04 12.53 9.41
C GLU A 79 12.23 11.45 10.49
N ASP A 80 11.32 10.47 10.55
CA ASP A 80 11.24 9.46 11.59
C ASP A 80 11.88 8.12 11.17
N GLU A 81 13.16 7.96 11.53
CA GLU A 81 13.88 6.68 11.71
C GLU A 81 13.52 5.57 10.69
N PRO A 82 13.85 5.69 9.39
CA PRO A 82 13.49 4.71 8.35
C PRO A 82 13.98 3.30 8.66
N ILE A 83 15.15 3.19 9.29
CA ILE A 83 15.72 1.92 9.76
C ILE A 83 14.80 1.25 10.79
N LYS A 84 14.24 2.02 11.73
CA LYS A 84 13.34 1.48 12.75
C LYS A 84 12.04 0.98 12.13
N ILE A 85 11.52 1.67 11.11
CA ILE A 85 10.36 1.20 10.36
C ILE A 85 10.67 -0.15 9.72
N LEU A 86 11.77 -0.27 8.97
CA LEU A 86 12.19 -1.52 8.33
C LEU A 86 12.41 -2.66 9.34
N VAL A 87 13.02 -2.35 10.49
CA VAL A 87 13.21 -3.30 11.58
C VAL A 87 11.87 -3.73 12.20
N ASN A 88 10.93 -2.81 12.38
CA ASN A 88 9.58 -3.12 12.87
C ASN A 88 8.76 -3.92 11.86
N MET A 89 8.90 -3.64 10.55
CA MET A 89 8.30 -4.45 9.48
C MET A 89 8.76 -5.90 9.59
N HIS A 90 10.06 -6.12 9.85
CA HIS A 90 10.61 -7.46 10.02
C HIS A 90 10.15 -8.15 11.31
N GLN A 91 10.09 -7.42 12.43
CA GLN A 91 9.74 -8.00 13.74
C GLN A 91 8.25 -8.26 13.92
N PHE A 92 7.41 -7.34 13.46
CA PHE A 92 5.98 -7.31 13.77
C PHE A 92 5.09 -7.56 12.54
N GLY A 93 5.69 -7.65 11.35
CA GLY A 93 4.96 -7.52 10.09
C GLY A 93 4.62 -6.06 9.80
N TYR A 94 3.89 -5.82 8.72
CA TYR A 94 3.53 -4.48 8.29
C TYR A 94 2.20 -4.49 7.52
N GLU A 95 1.61 -3.32 7.37
CA GLU A 95 0.48 -3.09 6.48
C GLU A 95 0.93 -2.18 5.35
N VAL A 96 0.40 -2.41 4.15
CA VAL A 96 0.65 -1.51 3.02
C VAL A 96 -0.39 -0.41 3.06
N GLU A 97 0.07 0.84 2.97
CA GLU A 97 -0.80 1.99 2.81
C GLU A 97 -1.65 1.78 1.56
N LYS A 98 -2.97 1.76 1.74
CA LYS A 98 -3.90 1.69 0.63
C LYS A 98 -3.83 3.02 -0.10
N GLU A 99 -3.25 3.04 -1.29
CA GLU A 99 -3.29 4.24 -2.12
C GLU A 99 -4.75 4.67 -2.32
N PRO A 100 -5.09 5.95 -2.05
CA PRO A 100 -6.43 6.46 -2.27
C PRO A 100 -6.85 6.20 -3.71
N ARG A 101 -7.99 5.51 -3.88
CA ARG A 101 -8.61 5.30 -5.18
C ARG A 101 -9.78 6.25 -5.34
N TYR A 102 -10.05 6.61 -6.58
CA TYR A 102 -11.07 7.57 -6.95
C TYR A 102 -11.97 6.98 -8.02
N THR A 103 -13.28 7.21 -7.89
CA THR A 103 -14.20 7.13 -9.01
C THR A 103 -14.38 8.52 -9.61
N VAL A 104 -14.51 8.60 -10.93
CA VAL A 104 -14.74 9.85 -11.65
C VAL A 104 -16.09 9.76 -12.37
N ARG A 105 -17.02 10.63 -12.01
CA ARG A 105 -18.36 10.72 -12.60
C ARG A 105 -18.59 12.08 -13.27
N ILE A 106 -19.24 12.10 -14.42
CA ILE A 106 -19.68 13.37 -15.05
C ILE A 106 -20.93 13.88 -14.34
N LYS A 107 -20.92 15.12 -13.85
CA LYS A 107 -22.09 15.71 -13.19
C LYS A 107 -23.19 16.01 -14.19
N GLY A 108 -24.44 15.79 -13.77
CA GLY A 108 -25.63 16.04 -14.60
C GLY A 108 -25.83 15.04 -15.73
N VAL A 109 -25.02 13.98 -15.80
CA VAL A 109 -25.22 12.83 -16.68
C VAL A 109 -25.71 11.66 -15.84
N ASP A 110 -26.81 11.06 -16.29
CA ASP A 110 -27.46 9.90 -15.67
C ASP A 110 -27.61 8.77 -16.70
N GLY A 111 -27.88 7.55 -16.23
CA GLY A 111 -27.98 6.36 -17.06
C GLY A 111 -26.66 5.58 -17.13
N TYR A 112 -26.34 5.02 -18.29
CA TYR A 112 -25.21 4.10 -18.42
C TYR A 112 -23.86 4.82 -18.42
N ALA A 113 -23.60 5.76 -19.33
CA ALA A 113 -22.27 6.36 -19.52
C ALA A 113 -21.96 7.48 -18.52
N THR A 114 -21.76 7.13 -17.25
CA THR A 114 -21.63 8.10 -16.14
C THR A 114 -20.23 8.15 -15.53
N HIS A 115 -19.54 7.01 -15.47
CA HIS A 115 -18.26 6.84 -14.78
C HIS A 115 -17.12 6.52 -15.73
N LEU A 116 -15.94 7.06 -15.44
CA LEU A 116 -14.72 6.75 -16.18
C LEU A 116 -14.24 5.34 -15.86
N ASN A 117 -14.21 4.49 -16.88
CA ASN A 117 -13.81 3.09 -16.82
C ASN A 117 -12.51 2.88 -17.61
N GLU A 118 -11.73 1.89 -17.19
CA GLU A 118 -10.62 1.31 -17.97
C GLU A 118 -10.94 -0.15 -18.29
N ASN A 119 -10.76 -0.55 -19.55
CA ASN A 119 -10.73 -1.96 -19.94
C ASN A 119 -9.35 -2.56 -19.63
N LEU A 120 -9.32 -3.56 -18.75
CA LEU A 120 -8.08 -4.18 -18.27
C LEU A 120 -7.40 -5.06 -19.33
N ASP A 121 -8.10 -5.47 -20.38
CA ASP A 121 -7.53 -6.32 -21.44
C ASP A 121 -6.73 -5.49 -22.47
N ASN A 122 -7.17 -4.27 -22.77
CA ASN A 122 -6.59 -3.44 -23.83
C ASN A 122 -6.23 -2.00 -23.40
N HIS A 123 -6.42 -1.66 -22.13
CA HIS A 123 -6.17 -0.34 -21.54
C HIS A 123 -6.94 0.82 -22.19
N GLU A 124 -8.07 0.55 -22.83
CA GLU A 124 -8.94 1.60 -23.37
C GLU A 124 -9.77 2.26 -22.26
N TRP A 125 -9.85 3.58 -22.30
CA TRP A 125 -10.60 4.40 -21.35
C TRP A 125 -11.90 4.91 -21.97
N PHE A 126 -13.02 4.76 -21.26
CA PHE A 126 -14.35 5.14 -21.75
C PHE A 126 -15.32 5.42 -20.61
N PHE A 127 -16.47 6.05 -20.91
CA PHE A 127 -17.52 6.26 -19.92
C PHE A 127 -18.57 5.14 -19.99
N ALA A 128 -18.85 4.51 -18.85
CA ALA A 128 -19.83 3.44 -18.68
C ALA A 128 -20.44 3.49 -17.27
N SER A 129 -21.14 2.43 -16.84
CA SER A 129 -21.77 2.39 -15.51
C SER A 129 -20.72 2.30 -14.40
N ASP A 130 -21.17 2.39 -13.16
CA ASP A 130 -20.40 2.15 -11.94
C ASP A 130 -20.30 0.65 -11.57
N ASP A 131 -20.63 -0.24 -12.50
CA ASP A 131 -20.54 -1.68 -12.28
C ASP A 131 -19.09 -2.16 -12.43
N GLU A 132 -18.49 -2.54 -11.30
CA GLU A 132 -17.16 -3.15 -11.31
C GLU A 132 -17.30 -4.64 -11.70
N ILE A 133 -16.85 -4.98 -12.91
CA ILE A 133 -16.76 -6.36 -13.40
C ILE A 133 -15.30 -6.72 -13.67
N LYS A 134 -14.96 -8.01 -13.69
CA LYS A 134 -13.56 -8.46 -13.79
C LYS A 134 -12.72 -7.83 -14.92
N SER A 135 -13.34 -7.45 -16.04
CA SER A 135 -12.67 -6.85 -17.20
C SER A 135 -12.60 -5.31 -17.16
N TYR A 136 -13.34 -4.65 -16.26
CA TYR A 136 -13.44 -3.19 -16.21
C TYR A 136 -13.12 -2.66 -14.81
N ARG A 137 -12.32 -1.60 -14.77
CA ARG A 137 -11.95 -0.91 -13.53
C ARG A 137 -12.57 0.48 -13.49
N ILE A 138 -13.26 0.79 -12.39
CA ILE A 138 -13.85 2.11 -12.13
C ILE A 138 -13.08 2.91 -11.07
N LYS A 139 -12.27 2.22 -10.26
CA LYS A 139 -11.52 2.79 -9.14
C LYS A 139 -10.06 2.99 -9.54
N HIS A 140 -9.66 4.24 -9.68
CA HIS A 140 -8.35 4.60 -10.21
C HIS A 140 -7.53 5.34 -9.16
N THR A 141 -6.25 5.03 -9.06
CA THR A 141 -5.32 5.84 -8.29
C THR A 141 -5.15 7.20 -8.98
N ARG A 142 -4.75 8.22 -8.21
CA ARG A 142 -4.42 9.53 -8.79
C ARG A 142 -3.34 9.44 -9.88
N LYS A 143 -2.32 8.59 -9.66
CA LYS A 143 -1.22 8.36 -10.59
C LYS A 143 -1.69 7.75 -11.91
N GLU A 144 -2.61 6.77 -11.87
CA GLU A 144 -3.22 6.18 -13.07
C GLU A 144 -3.98 7.25 -13.87
N LEU A 145 -4.80 8.08 -13.21
CA LEU A 145 -5.55 9.15 -13.87
C LEU A 145 -4.62 10.20 -14.50
N GLU A 146 -3.61 10.67 -13.77
CA GLU A 146 -2.67 11.67 -14.27
C GLU A 146 -1.84 11.14 -15.44
N SER A 147 -1.35 9.89 -15.34
CA SER A 147 -0.51 9.26 -16.36
C SER A 147 -1.26 8.96 -17.66
N ASN A 148 -2.59 8.79 -17.60
CA ASN A 148 -3.47 8.56 -18.76
C ASN A 148 -4.17 9.83 -19.26
N GLY A 149 -3.73 11.02 -18.82
CA GLY A 149 -4.26 12.31 -19.31
C GLY A 149 -5.58 12.75 -18.69
N PHE A 150 -6.05 12.08 -17.64
CA PHE A 150 -7.24 12.44 -16.86
C PHE A 150 -6.92 13.29 -15.62
N GLY A 151 -5.70 13.82 -15.48
CA GLY A 151 -5.35 14.68 -14.34
C GLY A 151 -6.23 15.93 -14.19
N TRP A 152 -6.87 16.38 -15.28
CA TRP A 152 -7.81 17.52 -15.26
C TRP A 152 -9.07 17.28 -14.43
N VAL A 153 -9.42 16.03 -14.11
CA VAL A 153 -10.64 15.71 -13.36
C VAL A 153 -10.62 16.31 -11.94
N PHE A 154 -9.43 16.48 -11.36
CA PHE A 154 -9.28 17.07 -10.03
C PHE A 154 -9.47 18.60 -9.99
N SER A 155 -9.50 19.26 -11.14
CA SER A 155 -9.69 20.72 -11.25
C SER A 155 -10.95 21.12 -12.03
N CYS A 156 -11.76 20.15 -12.46
CA CYS A 156 -12.95 20.40 -13.27
C CYS A 156 -14.23 20.36 -12.42
N GLU A 157 -14.95 21.47 -12.37
CA GLU A 157 -16.22 21.56 -11.64
C GLU A 157 -17.32 20.65 -12.20
N GLY A 158 -17.24 20.29 -13.49
CA GLY A 158 -18.20 19.45 -14.20
C GLY A 158 -18.10 17.95 -13.91
N VAL A 159 -17.11 17.53 -13.12
CA VAL A 159 -16.96 16.13 -12.69
C VAL A 159 -17.03 16.02 -11.17
N GLU A 160 -17.51 14.88 -10.71
CA GLU A 160 -17.46 14.44 -9.33
C GLU A 160 -16.34 13.42 -9.21
N VAL A 161 -15.34 13.73 -8.39
CA VAL A 161 -14.25 12.81 -8.05
C VAL A 161 -14.48 12.40 -6.61
N LYS A 162 -14.69 11.10 -6.38
CA LYS A 162 -15.00 10.55 -5.06
C LYS A 162 -13.92 9.55 -4.66
N GLU A 163 -13.27 9.81 -3.53
CA GLU A 163 -12.36 8.84 -2.90
C GLU A 163 -13.14 7.62 -2.40
N VAL A 164 -12.60 6.43 -2.65
CA VAL A 164 -13.19 5.12 -2.34
C VAL A 164 -12.14 4.17 -1.79
N GLU A 165 -12.59 3.24 -0.94
CA GLU A 165 -11.78 2.11 -0.44
C GLU A 165 -11.65 0.97 -1.46
#